data_AF-A0A6N7GXE3-F1
#
_entry.id   AF-A0A6N7GXE3-F1
#
_cell.length_a   1.000
_cell.length_b   1.000
_cell.length_c   1.000
_cell.angle_alpha   90.00
_cell.angle_beta   90.00
_cell.angle_gamma   90.00
#
_symmetry.space_group_name_H-M   'P 1'
#
loop_
_entity.id
_entity.type
_entity.pdbx_description
1 polymer ?
#
loop_
_entity_poly.entity_id
_entity_poly.type
_entity_poly.pdbx_seq_one_letter_code
_entity_poly.pdbx_strand_id
1 'polypeptide(L)'
;MPGSGTDKTKRWIETPAPVMILVEPQLGDNIGAAARAMANFGLPRLRLIKPRDGWPNPRAWVAASGADRVLDQAELFDTVEAAIADLTFVLATTARAHDQAKPVVSPEQAAQLMAPKIAAGETVGVVFGRERYGLENHEVSLADRIVTLPVNPAFASLNLAQAVLIVGYEWRKVVSGGALPFAMPQKSAPATREQLHAFFANLERELERVEYFRPADKRDTMLINLRNIFHRMGATRQDIQTLQGVIMAIAEGRKGPARGGVLDGTEAEMLRTLLAEHAGGRVPNDRAPVRGLARLLRRNPTDAERMLWDALTKDRRFAGRGFKRQTPIGRHIADLVSFPLRLVVDLVPDEEAAPAAKEHAERRAWLLDRGYRVVTVTAADVARDVTAVLDDIDGKIVELEARS
;
A
#
# COMPACT_ATOMS: atom_id res chain seq x y z
N MET A 1 11.16 15.89 -8.50
CA MET A 1 11.18 15.86 -9.97
C MET A 1 10.51 14.57 -10.45
N PRO A 2 9.54 14.60 -11.38
CA PRO A 2 9.09 13.40 -12.07
C PRO A 2 10.22 12.95 -13.02
N GLY A 3 11.24 12.29 -12.46
CA GLY A 3 12.48 11.98 -13.19
C GLY A 3 13.45 11.06 -12.46
N SER A 4 13.19 10.70 -11.20
CA SER A 4 13.82 9.53 -10.57
C SER A 4 12.91 8.32 -10.80
N GLY A 5 13.31 7.36 -11.64
CA GLY A 5 12.57 6.09 -11.73
C GLY A 5 12.43 5.44 -13.10
N THR A 6 13.42 5.57 -14.00
CA THR A 6 13.47 4.66 -15.15
C THR A 6 13.63 3.24 -14.61
N ASP A 7 12.54 2.49 -14.63
CA ASP A 7 12.49 1.12 -14.18
C ASP A 7 13.15 0.22 -15.24
N LYS A 8 14.42 -0.11 -15.01
CA LYS A 8 15.24 -0.93 -15.93
C LYS A 8 14.70 -2.36 -16.09
N THR A 9 13.72 -2.78 -15.29
CA THR A 9 13.06 -4.09 -15.45
C THR A 9 11.98 -4.07 -16.54
N LYS A 10 11.48 -2.89 -16.91
CA LYS A 10 10.46 -2.74 -17.95
C LYS A 10 11.10 -2.70 -19.33
N ARG A 11 10.47 -3.39 -20.29
CA ARG A 11 10.87 -3.34 -21.69
C ARG A 11 10.47 -2.00 -22.32
N TRP A 12 11.25 -1.57 -23.29
CA TRP A 12 10.90 -0.45 -24.15
C TRP A 12 9.64 -0.77 -24.95
N ILE A 13 8.92 0.26 -25.34
CA ILE A 13 7.71 0.13 -26.14
C ILE A 13 8.14 0.03 -27.60
N GLU A 14 7.77 -1.08 -28.23
CA GLU A 14 8.17 -1.43 -29.60
C GLU A 14 6.99 -1.34 -30.58
N THR A 15 6.14 -0.33 -30.40
CA THR A 15 5.01 -0.07 -31.31
C THR A 15 5.47 0.74 -32.52
N PRO A 16 4.88 0.52 -33.72
CA PRO A 16 5.06 1.41 -34.86
C PRO A 16 4.84 2.88 -34.47
N ALA A 17 5.75 3.75 -34.89
CA ALA A 17 5.80 5.15 -34.48
C ALA A 17 6.37 6.02 -35.60
N PRO A 18 6.04 7.32 -35.62
CA PRO A 18 6.56 8.23 -36.64
C PRO A 18 8.09 8.39 -36.53
N VAL A 19 8.73 8.65 -37.66
CA VAL A 19 10.16 8.98 -37.74
C VAL A 19 10.37 10.44 -37.35
N MET A 20 11.22 10.72 -36.37
CA MET A 20 11.59 12.09 -36.02
C MET A 20 12.81 12.50 -36.85
N ILE A 21 12.70 13.60 -37.59
CA ILE A 21 13.74 14.06 -38.53
C ILE A 21 14.23 15.43 -38.09
N LEU A 22 15.51 15.56 -37.77
CA LEU A 22 16.11 16.83 -37.34
C LEU A 22 16.99 17.40 -38.47
N VAL A 23 16.62 18.58 -38.95
CA VAL A 23 17.32 19.28 -40.03
C VAL A 23 18.37 20.22 -39.47
N GLU A 24 19.64 19.94 -39.76
CA GLU A 24 20.81 20.70 -39.36
C GLU A 24 20.79 21.14 -37.88
N PRO A 25 20.57 20.21 -36.93
CA PRO A 25 20.60 20.56 -35.51
C PRO A 25 21.98 21.12 -35.13
N GLN A 26 21.99 22.22 -34.38
CA GLN A 26 23.24 22.93 -34.10
C GLN A 26 24.09 22.23 -33.04
N LEU A 27 23.47 21.84 -31.92
CA LEU A 27 24.19 21.36 -30.74
C LEU A 27 23.91 19.87 -30.49
N GLY A 28 24.96 19.11 -30.20
CA GLY A 28 24.84 17.71 -29.74
C GLY A 28 23.93 17.58 -28.53
N ASP A 29 23.94 18.55 -27.60
CA ASP A 29 23.05 18.54 -26.43
C ASP A 29 21.56 18.60 -26.82
N ASN A 30 21.20 19.34 -27.88
CA ASN A 30 19.82 19.40 -28.37
C ASN A 30 19.40 18.09 -29.02
N ILE A 31 20.30 17.43 -29.77
CA ILE A 31 20.06 16.10 -30.34
C ILE A 31 19.81 15.10 -29.21
N GLY A 32 20.67 15.09 -28.18
CA GLY A 32 20.52 14.23 -27.01
C GLY A 32 19.24 14.49 -26.23
N ALA A 33 18.89 15.75 -25.99
CA ALA A 33 17.65 16.13 -25.33
C ALA A 33 16.41 15.73 -26.15
N ALA A 34 16.46 15.83 -27.48
CA ALA A 34 15.41 15.35 -28.37
C ALA A 34 15.28 13.82 -28.30
N ALA A 35 16.39 13.07 -28.35
CA ALA A 35 16.40 11.62 -28.20
C ALA A 35 15.85 11.17 -26.83
N ARG A 36 16.13 11.91 -25.77
CA ARG A 36 15.52 11.68 -24.45
C ARG A 36 14.01 11.89 -24.48
N ALA A 37 13.54 12.96 -25.11
CA ALA A 37 12.11 13.22 -25.27
C ALA A 37 11.44 12.10 -26.09
N MET A 38 12.07 11.65 -27.17
CA MET A 38 11.64 10.53 -27.99
C MET A 38 11.50 9.24 -27.17
N ALA A 39 12.51 8.91 -26.36
CA ALA A 39 12.48 7.75 -25.47
C ALA A 39 11.34 7.80 -24.46
N ASN A 40 11.07 8.97 -23.85
CA ASN A 40 9.97 9.15 -22.90
C ASN A 40 8.60 8.80 -23.51
N PHE A 41 8.43 9.00 -24.81
CA PHE A 41 7.16 8.84 -25.49
C PHE A 41 7.08 7.63 -26.43
N GLY A 42 8.12 6.81 -26.48
CA GLY A 42 8.16 5.59 -27.30
C GLY A 42 8.33 5.88 -28.80
N LEU A 43 9.21 6.82 -29.13
CA LEU A 43 9.59 7.16 -30.50
C LEU A 43 11.01 6.62 -30.77
N PRO A 44 11.18 5.49 -31.47
CA PRO A 44 12.49 4.83 -31.57
C PRO A 44 13.34 5.33 -32.76
N ARG A 45 12.73 5.95 -33.78
CA ARG A 45 13.39 6.25 -35.06
C ARG A 45 13.78 7.72 -35.17
N LEU A 46 15.09 7.98 -35.22
CA LEU A 46 15.68 9.30 -35.40
C LEU A 46 16.42 9.36 -36.73
N ARG A 47 16.18 10.41 -37.52
CA ARG A 47 16.97 10.76 -38.69
C ARG A 47 17.60 12.14 -38.49
N LEU A 48 18.87 12.26 -38.84
CA LEU A 48 19.65 13.48 -38.75
C LEU A 48 20.04 13.91 -40.14
N ILE A 49 19.91 15.20 -40.44
CA ILE A 49 20.34 15.78 -41.71
C ILE A 49 21.41 16.80 -41.41
N LYS A 50 22.64 16.59 -41.92
CA LYS A 50 23.77 17.52 -41.79
C LYS A 50 23.90 18.21 -40.41
N PRO A 51 24.00 17.46 -39.29
CA PRO A 51 24.19 18.05 -37.97
C PRO A 51 25.45 18.92 -37.96
N ARG A 52 25.31 20.17 -37.49
CA ARG A 52 26.32 21.22 -37.71
C ARG A 52 27.67 20.92 -37.06
N ASP A 53 27.63 20.38 -35.85
CA ASP A 53 28.82 20.00 -35.08
C ASP A 53 29.31 18.57 -35.39
N GLY A 54 28.83 17.98 -36.49
CA GLY A 54 29.16 16.62 -36.91
C GLY A 54 28.43 15.51 -36.14
N TRP A 55 28.55 14.28 -36.65
CA TRP A 55 27.97 13.09 -36.05
C TRP A 55 28.90 11.87 -36.23
N PRO A 56 29.10 11.02 -35.22
CA PRO A 56 28.53 11.07 -33.86
C PRO A 56 29.12 12.19 -32.99
N ASN A 57 28.34 12.70 -32.03
CA ASN A 57 28.78 13.72 -31.06
C ASN A 57 28.61 13.25 -29.61
N PRO A 58 29.69 13.11 -28.81
CA PRO A 58 29.60 12.58 -27.43
C PRO A 58 28.66 13.36 -26.51
N ARG A 59 28.46 14.66 -26.74
CA ARG A 59 27.53 15.47 -25.93
C ARG A 59 26.08 15.02 -26.08
N ALA A 60 25.72 14.42 -27.22
CA ALA A 60 24.39 13.87 -27.43
C ALA A 60 24.09 12.72 -26.47
N TRP A 61 25.01 11.77 -26.26
CA TRP A 61 24.82 10.67 -25.31
C TRP A 61 24.73 11.17 -23.87
N VAL A 62 25.54 12.15 -23.50
CA VAL A 62 25.47 12.78 -22.17
C VAL A 62 24.09 13.42 -21.94
N ALA A 63 23.60 14.21 -22.92
CA ALA A 63 22.29 14.88 -22.80
C ALA A 63 21.10 13.91 -22.92
N ALA A 64 21.26 12.78 -23.63
CA ALA A 64 20.25 11.74 -23.77
C ALA A 64 19.94 11.02 -22.44
N SER A 65 20.88 11.02 -21.49
CA SER A 65 20.66 10.51 -20.13
C SER A 65 20.12 9.07 -20.11
N GLY A 66 20.71 8.18 -20.92
CA GLY A 66 20.35 6.76 -21.01
C GLY A 66 19.32 6.43 -22.09
N ALA A 67 18.94 7.39 -22.94
CA ALA A 67 18.18 7.16 -24.16
C ALA A 67 19.08 6.74 -25.36
N ASP A 68 20.19 6.07 -25.07
CA ASP A 68 21.26 5.77 -26.02
C ASP A 68 20.76 4.96 -27.22
N ARG A 69 19.80 4.05 -27.01
CA ARG A 69 19.18 3.23 -28.08
C ARG A 69 18.66 4.07 -29.25
N VAL A 70 18.12 5.26 -29.01
CA VAL A 70 17.61 6.15 -30.06
C VAL A 70 18.76 6.75 -30.88
N LEU A 71 19.87 7.08 -30.22
CA LEU A 71 21.06 7.65 -30.86
C LEU A 71 21.87 6.58 -31.62
N ASP A 72 21.99 5.39 -31.04
CA ASP A 72 22.70 4.25 -31.64
C ASP A 72 22.04 3.79 -32.94
N GLN A 73 20.73 4.01 -33.08
CA GLN A 73 19.93 3.70 -34.27
C GLN A 73 19.66 4.92 -35.16
N ALA A 74 20.30 6.06 -34.88
CA ALA A 74 20.08 7.27 -35.67
C ALA A 74 20.67 7.12 -37.07
N GLU A 75 19.85 7.43 -38.08
CA GLU A 75 20.25 7.40 -39.49
C GLU A 75 20.68 8.80 -39.95
N LEU A 76 21.77 8.89 -40.73
CA LEU A 76 22.32 10.16 -41.22
C LEU A 76 22.02 10.34 -42.71
N PHE A 77 21.59 11.54 -43.08
CA PHE A 77 21.26 11.91 -44.46
C PHE A 77 21.88 13.26 -44.85
N ASP A 78 22.04 13.48 -46.16
CA ASP A 78 22.57 14.73 -46.71
C ASP A 78 21.48 15.75 -47.06
N THR A 79 20.25 15.31 -47.33
CA THR A 79 19.13 16.19 -47.71
C THR A 79 17.81 15.72 -47.12
N VAL A 80 16.82 16.63 -47.07
CA VAL A 80 15.46 16.33 -46.60
C VAL A 80 14.80 15.29 -47.51
N GLU A 81 14.95 15.42 -48.82
CA GLU A 81 14.42 14.49 -49.82
C GLU A 81 14.91 13.06 -49.57
N ALA A 82 16.22 12.89 -49.32
CA ALA A 82 16.78 11.57 -49.01
C ALA A 82 16.23 11.02 -47.69
N ALA A 83 16.09 11.88 -46.67
CA ALA A 83 15.59 11.51 -45.36
C ALA A 83 14.09 11.19 -45.32
N ILE A 84 13.32 11.56 -46.35
CA ILE A 84 11.87 11.27 -46.44
C ILE A 84 11.50 10.32 -47.57
N ALA A 85 12.47 9.82 -48.35
CA ALA A 85 12.21 9.11 -49.60
C ALA A 85 11.35 7.85 -49.44
N ASP A 86 11.43 7.17 -48.29
CA ASP A 86 10.64 5.98 -47.93
C ASP A 86 9.34 6.29 -47.18
N LEU A 87 9.03 7.57 -46.92
CA LEU A 87 7.87 7.99 -46.16
C LEU A 87 6.67 8.27 -47.07
N THR A 88 5.49 7.78 -46.68
CA THR A 88 4.23 8.04 -47.39
C THR A 88 3.47 9.24 -46.84
N PHE A 89 3.86 9.78 -45.68
CA PHE A 89 3.26 10.99 -45.11
C PHE A 89 4.28 11.78 -44.28
N VAL A 90 4.41 13.08 -44.55
CA VAL A 90 5.42 13.95 -43.96
C VAL A 90 4.78 15.19 -43.36
N LEU A 91 5.16 15.52 -42.13
CA LEU A 91 4.70 16.70 -41.40
C LEU A 91 5.88 17.64 -41.15
N ALA A 92 5.77 18.92 -41.50
CA ALA A 92 6.80 19.93 -41.24
C ALA A 92 6.42 20.78 -40.02
N THR A 93 7.31 20.91 -39.05
CA THR A 93 7.07 21.78 -37.87
C THR A 93 7.58 23.20 -38.09
N THR A 94 6.73 24.19 -37.86
CA THR A 94 7.10 25.61 -37.99
C THR A 94 6.22 26.50 -37.13
N ALA A 95 6.84 27.54 -36.56
CA ALA A 95 6.18 28.58 -35.78
C ALA A 95 5.82 29.82 -36.63
N ARG A 96 6.28 29.88 -37.88
CA ARG A 96 6.04 31.03 -38.77
C ARG A 96 4.85 30.74 -39.68
N ALA A 97 4.03 31.75 -39.93
CA ALA A 97 3.10 31.72 -41.04
C ALA A 97 3.93 31.64 -42.32
N HIS A 98 3.71 30.59 -43.11
CA HIS A 98 4.26 30.48 -44.45
C HIS A 98 3.15 30.83 -45.45
N ASP A 99 3.49 31.53 -46.52
CA ASP A 99 2.56 31.86 -47.61
C ASP A 99 2.19 30.65 -48.49
N GLN A 100 2.56 29.44 -48.07
CA GLN A 100 2.26 28.20 -48.78
C GLN A 100 0.83 27.75 -48.45
N ALA A 101 0.04 27.43 -49.47
CA ALA A 101 -1.31 26.90 -49.34
C ALA A 101 -1.33 25.43 -48.88
N LYS A 102 -0.83 25.18 -47.66
CA LYS A 102 -0.81 23.85 -47.02
C LYS A 102 -1.72 23.80 -45.79
N PRO A 103 -2.39 22.67 -45.53
CA PRO A 103 -3.15 22.51 -44.28
C PRO A 103 -2.23 22.65 -43.07
N VAL A 104 -2.61 23.53 -42.14
CA VAL A 104 -1.96 23.73 -40.85
C VAL A 104 -2.75 22.98 -39.79
N VAL A 105 -2.05 22.22 -38.95
CA VAL A 105 -2.64 21.44 -37.86
C VAL A 105 -1.90 21.69 -36.55
N SER A 106 -2.61 21.52 -35.43
CA SER A 106 -1.99 21.48 -34.11
C SER A 106 -1.22 20.16 -33.89
N PRO A 107 -0.34 20.08 -32.88
CA PRO A 107 0.32 18.81 -32.52
C PRO A 107 -0.68 17.68 -32.16
N GLU A 108 -1.79 18.03 -31.52
CA GLU A 108 -2.88 17.08 -31.22
C GLU A 108 -3.50 16.53 -32.50
N GLN A 109 -3.87 17.42 -33.43
CA GLN A 109 -4.43 17.03 -34.73
C GLN A 109 -3.43 16.23 -35.56
N ALA A 110 -2.13 16.59 -35.51
CA ALA A 110 -1.08 15.82 -36.15
C ALA A 110 -1.05 14.38 -35.61
N ALA A 111 -1.05 14.20 -34.28
CA ALA A 111 -1.10 12.87 -33.67
C ALA A 111 -2.34 12.06 -34.10
N GLN A 112 -3.53 12.70 -34.15
CA GLN A 112 -4.77 12.09 -34.61
C GLN A 112 -4.74 11.67 -36.09
N LEU A 113 -3.95 12.37 -36.93
CA LEU A 113 -3.74 12.02 -38.33
C LEU A 113 -2.70 10.90 -38.50
N MET A 114 -1.60 10.95 -37.75
CA MET A 114 -0.51 9.98 -37.86
C MET A 114 -0.92 8.59 -37.37
N ALA A 115 -1.65 8.50 -36.25
CA ALA A 115 -1.99 7.23 -35.61
C ALA A 115 -2.73 6.23 -36.52
N PRO A 116 -3.84 6.59 -37.19
CA PRO A 116 -4.54 5.66 -38.07
C PRO A 116 -3.69 5.27 -39.30
N LYS A 117 -2.87 6.18 -39.84
CA LYS A 117 -1.98 5.90 -40.97
C LYS A 117 -0.92 4.87 -40.61
N ILE A 118 -0.24 5.08 -39.49
CA ILE A 118 0.77 4.15 -38.97
C ILE A 118 0.13 2.79 -38.64
N ALA A 119 -1.08 2.77 -38.07
CA ALA A 119 -1.82 1.53 -37.83
C ALA A 119 -2.19 0.78 -39.13
N ALA A 120 -2.38 1.50 -40.23
CA ALA A 120 -2.60 0.94 -41.56
C ALA A 120 -1.30 0.52 -42.28
N GLY A 121 -0.13 0.65 -41.63
CA GLY A 121 1.17 0.26 -42.19
C GLY A 121 1.86 1.35 -43.02
N GLU A 122 1.33 2.57 -43.06
CA GLU A 122 1.99 3.71 -43.70
C GLU A 122 3.24 4.16 -42.93
N THR A 123 4.23 4.71 -43.66
CA THR A 123 5.47 5.25 -43.09
C THR A 123 5.35 6.76 -42.93
N VAL A 124 5.36 7.24 -41.68
CA VAL A 124 5.10 8.64 -41.36
C VAL A 124 6.33 9.29 -40.72
N GLY A 125 6.63 10.54 -41.08
CA GLY A 125 7.71 11.32 -40.47
C GLY A 125 7.31 12.73 -40.07
N VAL A 126 8.01 13.26 -39.07
CA VAL A 126 7.86 14.63 -38.59
C VAL A 126 9.21 15.32 -38.66
N VAL A 127 9.27 16.41 -39.41
CA VAL A 127 10.48 17.19 -39.71
C VAL A 127 10.55 18.40 -38.79
N PHE A 128 11.70 18.56 -38.14
CA PHE A 128 12.01 19.66 -37.25
C PHE A 128 13.18 20.46 -37.78
N GLY A 129 13.00 21.77 -37.87
CA GLY A 129 13.99 22.68 -38.42
C GLY A 129 15.05 23.15 -37.42
N ARG A 130 15.93 24.00 -37.93
CA ARG A 130 17.04 24.62 -37.20
C ARG A 130 16.53 25.52 -36.08
N GLU A 131 17.24 25.62 -34.96
CA GLU A 131 16.78 26.34 -33.76
C GLU A 131 16.51 27.84 -34.00
N ARG A 132 17.31 28.48 -34.86
CA ARG A 132 17.21 29.93 -35.10
C ARG A 132 16.24 30.33 -36.22
N TYR A 133 16.18 29.53 -37.28
CA TYR A 133 15.49 29.92 -38.51
C TYR A 133 14.38 28.94 -38.93
N GLY A 134 14.26 27.81 -38.23
CA GLY A 134 13.29 26.77 -38.55
C GLY A 134 13.64 26.01 -39.82
N LEU A 135 12.59 25.54 -40.50
CA LEU A 135 12.66 24.95 -41.82
C LEU A 135 12.63 26.04 -42.90
N GLU A 136 13.39 25.84 -43.96
CA GLU A 136 13.32 26.67 -45.14
C GLU A 136 12.03 26.42 -45.93
N ASN A 137 11.61 27.39 -46.74
CA ASN A 137 10.39 27.26 -47.53
C ASN A 137 10.41 26.03 -48.45
N HIS A 138 11.55 25.71 -49.05
CA HIS A 138 11.67 24.54 -49.91
C HIS A 138 11.55 23.23 -49.10
N GLU A 139 12.06 23.18 -47.88
CA GLU A 139 11.92 22.02 -46.97
C GLU A 139 10.47 21.85 -46.50
N VAL A 140 9.78 22.94 -46.15
CA VAL A 140 8.34 22.91 -45.84
C VAL A 140 7.53 22.45 -47.06
N SER A 141 7.98 22.79 -48.28
CA SER A 141 7.31 22.41 -49.52
C SER A 141 7.29 20.89 -49.77
N LEU A 142 8.15 20.12 -49.11
CA LEU A 142 8.21 18.65 -49.21
C LEU A 142 7.20 17.92 -48.31
N ALA A 143 6.59 18.60 -47.33
CA ALA A 143 5.66 17.99 -46.38
C ALA A 143 4.19 18.01 -46.83
N ASP A 144 3.38 17.03 -46.45
CA ASP A 144 1.93 17.04 -46.71
C ASP A 144 1.20 18.10 -45.89
N ARG A 145 1.67 18.36 -44.66
CA ARG A 145 1.03 19.29 -43.72
C ARG A 145 2.04 20.04 -42.87
N ILE A 146 1.61 21.20 -42.40
CA ILE A 146 2.34 22.02 -41.43
C ILE A 146 1.80 21.72 -40.04
N VAL A 147 2.71 21.50 -39.08
CA VAL A 147 2.40 21.43 -37.66
C VAL A 147 2.85 22.72 -36.99
N THR A 148 1.91 23.45 -36.41
CA THR A 148 2.18 24.70 -35.69
C THR A 148 1.78 24.55 -34.24
N LEU A 149 2.73 24.81 -33.34
CA LEU A 149 2.51 24.75 -31.89
C LEU A 149 1.83 26.06 -31.44
N PRO A 150 0.73 26.01 -30.68
CA PRO A 150 0.00 27.21 -30.24
C PRO A 150 0.71 27.91 -29.07
N VAL A 151 1.89 28.46 -29.34
CA VAL A 151 2.71 29.22 -28.39
C VAL A 151 2.35 30.70 -28.39
N ASN A 152 2.88 31.45 -27.43
CA ASN A 152 2.75 32.90 -27.42
C ASN A 152 3.32 33.50 -28.72
N PRO A 153 2.52 34.18 -29.57
CA PRO A 153 3.00 34.73 -30.83
C PRO A 153 4.18 35.72 -30.67
N ALA A 154 4.27 36.41 -29.53
CA ALA A 154 5.37 37.32 -29.23
C ALA A 154 6.69 36.60 -28.87
N PHE A 155 6.64 35.29 -28.59
CA PHE A 155 7.79 34.48 -28.24
C PHE A 155 7.61 33.04 -28.76
N ALA A 156 7.53 32.92 -30.09
CA ALA A 156 7.11 31.68 -30.74
C ALA A 156 8.24 30.66 -31.01
N SER A 157 9.49 31.00 -30.68
CA SER A 157 10.64 30.11 -30.87
C SER A 157 10.76 29.17 -29.68
N LEU A 158 10.47 27.88 -29.90
CA LEU A 158 10.72 26.81 -28.94
C LEU A 158 12.08 26.17 -29.17
N ASN A 159 12.70 25.66 -28.10
CA ASN A 159 13.87 24.81 -28.25
C ASN A 159 13.50 23.52 -29.02
N LEU A 160 14.41 23.03 -29.85
CA LEU A 160 14.21 21.85 -30.69
C LEU A 160 13.69 20.63 -29.90
N ALA A 161 14.34 20.31 -28.78
CA ALA A 161 13.94 19.18 -27.94
C ALA A 161 12.57 19.39 -27.29
N GLN A 162 12.18 20.64 -27.00
CA GLN A 162 10.84 20.96 -26.47
C GLN A 162 9.76 20.75 -27.54
N ALA A 163 10.03 21.13 -28.80
CA ALA A 163 9.11 20.87 -29.90
C ALA A 163 8.91 19.36 -30.12
N VAL A 164 10.01 18.60 -30.12
CA VAL A 164 9.97 17.12 -30.18
C VAL A 164 9.21 16.53 -29.00
N LEU A 165 9.42 17.05 -27.79
CA LEU A 165 8.72 16.63 -26.57
C LEU A 165 7.22 16.82 -26.69
N ILE A 166 6.75 17.98 -27.15
CA ILE A 166 5.31 18.26 -27.29
C ILE A 166 4.67 17.33 -28.34
N VAL A 167 5.30 17.18 -29.51
CA VAL A 167 4.81 16.27 -30.55
C VAL A 167 4.80 14.82 -30.06
N GLY A 168 5.86 14.39 -29.37
CA GLY A 168 5.94 13.05 -28.78
C GLY A 168 4.90 12.80 -27.70
N TYR A 169 4.62 13.79 -26.85
CA TYR A 169 3.58 13.70 -25.84
C TYR A 169 2.19 13.52 -26.47
N GLU A 170 1.86 14.35 -27.46
CA GLU A 170 0.57 14.26 -28.17
C GLU A 170 0.42 12.94 -28.91
N TRP A 171 1.48 12.48 -29.59
CA TRP A 171 1.55 11.15 -30.17
C TRP A 171 1.22 10.07 -29.13
N ARG A 172 1.93 10.09 -28.00
CA ARG A 172 1.78 9.09 -26.96
C ARG A 172 0.38 9.10 -26.37
N LYS A 173 -0.18 10.28 -26.11
CA LYS A 173 -1.53 10.47 -25.59
C LYS A 173 -2.58 9.82 -26.51
N VAL A 174 -2.44 9.99 -27.83
CA VAL A 174 -3.35 9.37 -28.81
C VAL A 174 -3.21 7.85 -28.81
N VAL A 175 -1.99 7.31 -28.96
CA VAL A 175 -1.80 5.85 -29.07
C VAL A 175 -2.08 5.09 -27.77
N SER A 176 -1.93 5.75 -26.61
CA SER A 176 -2.30 5.15 -25.32
C SER A 176 -3.74 5.41 -24.91
N GLY A 177 -4.54 6.12 -25.72
CA GLY A 177 -5.87 6.56 -25.35
C GLY A 177 -5.91 7.41 -24.08
N GLY A 178 -4.83 8.12 -23.76
CA GLY A 178 -4.67 8.88 -22.52
C GLY A 178 -4.53 8.03 -21.25
N ALA A 179 -4.34 6.72 -21.38
CA ALA A 179 -4.18 5.84 -20.22
C ALA A 179 -2.95 6.20 -19.37
N LEU A 180 -3.17 6.33 -18.07
CA LEU A 180 -2.10 6.56 -17.10
C LEU A 180 -1.35 5.24 -16.80
N PRO A 181 -0.03 5.29 -16.50
CA PRO A 181 0.76 4.10 -16.21
C PRO A 181 0.37 3.41 -14.89
N PHE A 182 -0.35 4.11 -14.02
CA PHE A 182 -0.91 3.58 -12.79
C PHE A 182 -2.29 4.21 -12.56
N ALA A 183 -3.20 3.41 -12.02
CA ALA A 183 -4.50 3.85 -11.54
C ALA A 183 -4.65 3.45 -10.08
N MET A 184 -5.62 4.05 -9.40
CA MET A 184 -5.99 3.61 -8.06
C MET A 184 -6.36 2.11 -8.11
N PRO A 185 -5.73 1.25 -7.28
CA PRO A 185 -6.03 -0.17 -7.29
C PRO A 185 -7.48 -0.40 -6.81
N GLN A 186 -8.31 -0.99 -7.66
CA GLN A 186 -9.66 -1.39 -7.29
C GLN A 186 -9.63 -2.69 -6.50
N LYS A 187 -9.64 -2.59 -5.17
CA LYS A 187 -9.61 -3.75 -4.26
C LYS A 187 -11.00 -4.30 -3.92
N SER A 188 -12.05 -3.50 -4.15
CA SER A 188 -13.43 -3.85 -3.88
C SER A 188 -14.35 -3.22 -4.93
N ALA A 189 -15.42 -3.93 -5.27
CA ALA A 189 -16.49 -3.40 -6.11
C ALA A 189 -17.20 -2.21 -5.42
N PRO A 190 -17.90 -1.35 -6.19
CA PRO A 190 -18.79 -0.33 -5.65
C PRO A 190 -19.82 -0.93 -4.68
N ALA A 191 -20.16 -0.17 -3.63
CA ALA A 191 -21.22 -0.54 -2.71
C ALA A 191 -22.57 -0.54 -3.43
N THR A 192 -23.41 -1.54 -3.14
CA THR A 192 -24.78 -1.54 -3.67
C THR A 192 -25.62 -0.47 -2.97
N ARG A 193 -26.72 -0.05 -3.62
CA ARG A 193 -27.69 0.88 -3.00
C ARG A 193 -28.27 0.32 -1.71
N GLU A 194 -28.51 -0.99 -1.67
CA GLU A 194 -28.97 -1.70 -0.48
C GLU A 194 -27.98 -1.57 0.69
N GLN A 195 -26.68 -1.79 0.44
CA GLN A 195 -25.64 -1.64 1.46
C GLN A 195 -25.53 -0.19 1.98
N LEU A 196 -25.63 0.79 1.07
CA LEU A 196 -25.66 2.20 1.45
C LEU A 196 -26.89 2.54 2.29
N HIS A 197 -28.07 2.04 1.94
CA HIS A 197 -29.29 2.26 2.72
C HIS A 197 -29.21 1.61 4.11
N ALA A 198 -28.69 0.38 4.20
CA ALA A 198 -28.45 -0.29 5.47
C ALA A 198 -27.46 0.49 6.36
N PHE A 199 -26.38 1.01 5.76
CA PHE A 199 -25.43 1.88 6.44
C PHE A 199 -26.09 3.18 6.94
N PHE A 200 -26.90 3.85 6.11
CA PHE A 200 -27.60 5.06 6.52
C PHE A 200 -28.61 4.81 7.64
N ALA A 201 -29.38 3.72 7.58
CA ALA A 201 -30.30 3.36 8.65
C ALA A 201 -29.56 3.13 9.98
N ASN A 202 -28.37 2.51 9.91
CA ASN A 202 -27.52 2.32 11.08
C ASN A 202 -26.98 3.66 11.62
N LEU A 203 -26.40 4.47 10.75
CA LEU A 203 -25.84 5.77 11.09
C LEU A 203 -26.89 6.71 11.69
N GLU A 204 -28.07 6.77 11.08
CA GLU A 204 -29.20 7.59 11.55
C GLU A 204 -29.61 7.19 12.96
N ARG A 205 -29.80 5.88 13.21
CA ARG A 205 -30.16 5.36 14.53
C ARG A 205 -29.11 5.70 15.60
N GLU A 206 -27.82 5.50 15.32
CA GLU A 206 -26.78 5.79 16.33
C GLU A 206 -26.61 7.30 16.56
N LEU A 207 -26.79 8.13 15.53
CA LEU A 207 -26.77 9.59 15.68
C LEU A 207 -27.98 10.13 16.45
N GLU A 208 -29.15 9.48 16.35
CA GLU A 208 -30.32 9.80 17.17
C GLU A 208 -30.06 9.54 18.66
N ARG A 209 -29.41 8.42 19.01
CA ARG A 209 -29.11 8.06 20.41
C ARG A 209 -28.21 9.06 21.12
N VAL A 210 -27.32 9.71 20.38
CA VAL A 210 -26.41 10.75 20.91
C VAL A 210 -26.97 12.17 20.71
N GLU A 211 -28.25 12.29 20.34
CA GLU A 211 -28.97 13.55 20.18
C GLU A 211 -28.31 14.54 19.19
N TYR A 212 -27.64 14.01 18.14
CA TYR A 212 -26.92 14.84 17.15
C TYR A 212 -27.84 15.75 16.33
N PHE A 213 -29.07 15.30 16.03
CA PHE A 213 -30.02 16.04 15.20
C PHE A 213 -30.76 17.14 15.97
N ARG A 214 -30.03 18.20 16.34
CA ARG A 214 -30.58 19.39 17.00
C ARG A 214 -30.19 20.69 16.27
N PRO A 215 -31.10 21.66 16.15
CA PRO A 215 -32.52 21.62 16.54
C PRO A 215 -33.38 20.74 15.60
N ALA A 216 -34.56 20.31 16.08
CA ALA A 216 -35.37 19.27 15.41
C ALA A 216 -35.86 19.68 14.00
N ASP A 217 -36.10 20.96 13.77
CA ASP A 217 -36.49 21.55 12.49
C ASP A 217 -35.42 21.39 11.40
N LYS A 218 -34.16 21.16 11.78
CA LYS A 218 -33.04 20.97 10.84
C LYS A 218 -32.70 19.50 10.57
N ARG A 219 -33.35 18.55 11.26
CA ARG A 219 -33.06 17.10 11.18
C ARG A 219 -33.02 16.60 9.74
N ASP A 220 -34.07 16.89 8.95
CA ASP A 220 -34.19 16.36 7.60
C ASP A 220 -33.12 16.91 6.66
N THR A 221 -32.80 18.21 6.78
CA THR A 221 -31.69 18.82 6.02
C THR A 221 -30.34 18.20 6.40
N MET A 222 -30.11 17.93 7.68
CA MET A 222 -28.88 17.28 8.16
C MET A 222 -28.75 15.85 7.61
N LEU A 223 -29.84 15.07 7.57
CA LEU A 223 -29.84 13.72 6.99
C LEU A 223 -29.56 13.72 5.49
N ILE A 224 -30.20 14.62 4.75
CA ILE A 224 -29.95 14.79 3.30
C ILE A 224 -28.47 15.12 3.08
N ASN A 225 -27.90 16.04 3.87
CA ASN A 225 -26.50 16.42 3.77
C ASN A 225 -25.56 15.24 4.08
N LEU A 226 -25.83 14.48 5.13
CA LEU A 226 -25.06 13.27 5.47
C LEU A 226 -25.09 12.27 4.32
N ARG A 227 -26.27 11.94 3.78
CA ARG A 227 -26.39 11.00 2.66
C ARG A 227 -25.65 11.50 1.42
N ASN A 228 -25.72 12.80 1.13
CA ASN A 228 -25.03 13.40 0.00
C ASN A 228 -23.50 13.33 0.11
N ILE A 229 -22.93 13.43 1.32
CA ILE A 229 -21.49 13.22 1.54
C ILE A 229 -21.07 11.82 1.08
N PHE A 230 -21.76 10.79 1.55
CA PHE A 230 -21.43 9.41 1.22
C PHE A 230 -21.75 9.04 -0.25
N HIS A 231 -22.76 9.67 -0.86
CA HIS A 231 -23.02 9.50 -2.29
C HIS A 231 -21.91 10.10 -3.17
N ARG A 232 -21.36 11.28 -2.81
CA ARG A 232 -20.23 11.88 -3.55
C ARG A 232 -18.93 11.09 -3.40
N MET A 233 -18.78 10.32 -2.33
CA MET A 233 -17.58 9.54 -2.06
C MET A 233 -17.36 8.40 -3.07
N GLY A 234 -18.42 7.89 -3.72
CA GLY A 234 -18.29 6.74 -4.63
C GLY A 234 -17.84 5.46 -3.90
N ALA A 235 -18.38 5.22 -2.70
CA ALA A 235 -17.93 4.17 -1.78
C ALA A 235 -17.88 2.76 -2.39
N THR A 236 -16.84 2.01 -2.07
CA THR A 236 -16.77 0.57 -2.30
C THR A 236 -17.47 -0.21 -1.19
N ARG A 237 -17.76 -1.50 -1.43
CA ARG A 237 -18.31 -2.40 -0.40
C ARG A 237 -17.44 -2.41 0.87
N GLN A 238 -16.12 -2.45 0.69
CA GLN A 238 -15.16 -2.43 1.79
C GLN A 238 -15.19 -1.11 2.58
N ASP A 239 -15.37 0.04 1.90
CA ASP A 239 -15.48 1.33 2.58
C ASP A 239 -16.72 1.36 3.48
N ILE A 240 -17.87 0.93 2.96
CA ILE A 240 -19.12 0.87 3.74
C ILE A 240 -19.00 -0.09 4.91
N GLN A 241 -18.38 -1.26 4.72
CA GLN A 241 -18.16 -2.21 5.81
C GLN A 241 -17.22 -1.65 6.88
N THR A 242 -16.19 -0.91 6.47
CA THR A 242 -15.24 -0.26 7.39
C THR A 242 -15.93 0.85 8.18
N LEU A 243 -16.68 1.73 7.50
CA LEU A 243 -17.43 2.82 8.12
C LEU A 243 -18.50 2.30 9.07
N GLN A 244 -19.22 1.24 8.68
CA GLN A 244 -20.16 0.55 9.56
C GLN A 244 -19.46 0.08 10.83
N GLY A 245 -18.28 -0.56 10.69
CA GLY A 245 -17.47 -0.98 11.83
C GLY A 245 -17.04 0.18 12.73
N VAL A 246 -16.67 1.33 12.16
CA VAL A 246 -16.33 2.56 12.91
C VAL A 246 -17.53 3.06 13.71
N ILE A 247 -18.71 3.17 13.09
CA ILE A 247 -19.93 3.63 13.77
C ILE A 247 -20.28 2.70 14.93
N MET A 248 -20.28 1.39 14.71
CA MET A 248 -20.59 0.42 15.76
C MET A 248 -19.58 0.48 16.90
N ALA A 249 -18.28 0.61 16.60
CA ALA A 249 -17.24 0.72 17.63
C ALA A 249 -17.37 2.00 18.48
N ILE A 250 -17.82 3.11 17.89
CA ILE A 250 -18.09 4.36 18.61
C ILE A 250 -19.37 4.22 19.44
N ALA A 251 -20.44 3.69 18.85
CA ALA A 251 -21.76 3.62 19.48
C ALA A 251 -21.83 2.62 20.64
N GLU A 252 -21.19 1.46 20.50
CA GLU A 252 -21.21 0.41 21.52
C GLU A 252 -20.02 0.47 22.48
N GLY A 253 -19.03 1.32 22.19
CA GLY A 253 -17.70 1.24 22.80
C GLY A 253 -16.94 -0.02 22.35
N ARG A 254 -15.65 -0.11 22.66
CA ARG A 254 -14.86 -1.32 22.37
C ARG A 254 -15.41 -2.52 23.14
N LYS A 255 -16.11 -3.42 22.47
CA LYS A 255 -16.25 -4.81 22.92
C LYS A 255 -14.96 -5.58 22.60
N GLY A 256 -13.95 -5.37 23.45
CA GLY A 256 -12.68 -6.09 23.44
C GLY A 256 -11.77 -5.86 22.22
N PRO A 257 -10.52 -6.36 22.25
CA PRO A 257 -9.58 -6.20 21.13
C PRO A 257 -9.77 -7.28 20.04
N ALA A 258 -9.59 -6.88 18.79
CA ALA A 258 -9.50 -7.78 17.64
C ALA A 258 -8.40 -8.85 17.86
N ARG A 259 -8.79 -10.13 17.77
CA ARG A 259 -8.08 -11.39 18.07
C ARG A 259 -8.27 -11.89 19.50
N GLY A 260 -9.21 -12.83 19.68
CA GLY A 260 -9.40 -13.66 20.88
C GLY A 260 -10.35 -13.03 21.89
N GLY A 261 -11.58 -13.54 21.93
CA GLY A 261 -12.69 -13.01 22.72
C GLY A 261 -12.35 -12.85 24.20
N VAL A 262 -12.84 -11.76 24.77
CA VAL A 262 -12.89 -11.56 26.22
C VAL A 262 -14.08 -12.37 26.73
N LEU A 263 -13.83 -13.34 27.60
CA LEU A 263 -14.85 -14.16 28.25
C LEU A 263 -15.29 -13.50 29.56
N ASP A 264 -16.54 -13.67 29.95
CA ASP A 264 -16.98 -13.36 31.31
C ASP A 264 -16.42 -14.38 32.34
N GLY A 265 -16.66 -14.15 33.64
CA GLY A 265 -16.09 -14.98 34.72
C GLY A 265 -16.53 -16.45 34.61
N THR A 266 -17.81 -16.68 34.37
CA THR A 266 -18.42 -18.01 34.17
C THR A 266 -17.88 -18.71 32.93
N GLU A 267 -17.78 -18.00 31.81
CA GLU A 267 -17.23 -18.52 30.57
C GLU A 267 -15.73 -18.84 30.70
N ALA A 268 -14.98 -18.04 31.46
CA ALA A 268 -13.57 -18.30 31.75
C ALA A 268 -13.37 -19.56 32.60
N GLU A 269 -14.28 -19.83 33.53
CA GLU A 269 -14.29 -21.03 34.38
C GLU A 269 -14.66 -22.27 33.56
N MET A 270 -15.68 -22.19 32.71
CA MET A 270 -16.00 -23.25 31.74
C MET A 270 -14.83 -23.58 30.81
N LEU A 271 -14.07 -22.56 30.37
CA LEU A 271 -12.85 -22.77 29.59
C LEU A 271 -11.79 -23.55 30.38
N ARG A 272 -11.62 -23.29 31.68
CA ARG A 272 -10.68 -24.06 32.53
C ARG A 272 -11.12 -25.52 32.65
N THR A 273 -12.41 -25.77 32.87
CA THR A 273 -12.96 -27.12 32.94
C THR A 273 -12.76 -27.89 31.64
N LEU A 274 -13.09 -27.28 30.49
CA LEU A 274 -12.92 -27.91 29.18
C LEU A 274 -11.44 -28.24 28.87
N LEU A 275 -10.52 -27.36 29.26
CA LEU A 275 -9.08 -27.60 29.11
C LEU A 275 -8.59 -28.77 29.98
N ALA A 276 -9.08 -28.88 31.22
CA ALA A 276 -8.76 -29.97 32.13
C ALA A 276 -9.34 -31.31 31.66
N GLU A 277 -10.55 -31.30 31.09
CA GLU A 277 -11.19 -32.51 30.53
C GLU A 277 -10.50 -33.02 29.26
N HIS A 278 -10.03 -32.12 28.39
CA HIS A 278 -9.41 -32.47 27.10
C HIS A 278 -7.91 -32.77 27.18
N ALA A 279 -7.27 -32.54 28.33
CA ALA A 279 -5.85 -32.78 28.52
C ALA A 279 -5.44 -34.28 28.56
N GLY A 280 -6.40 -35.19 28.39
CA GLY A 280 -6.16 -36.62 28.10
C GLY A 280 -5.50 -36.95 26.75
N GLY A 281 -5.06 -35.97 25.97
CA GLY A 281 -4.37 -36.22 24.70
C GLY A 281 -3.45 -35.08 24.29
N ARG A 282 -2.14 -35.36 24.28
CA ARG A 282 -1.04 -34.62 23.62
C ARG A 282 -1.51 -33.48 22.71
N VAL A 283 -0.97 -32.28 22.89
CA VAL A 283 -0.92 -31.29 21.81
C VAL A 283 -0.23 -31.98 20.61
N PRO A 284 -0.95 -32.28 19.51
CA PRO A 284 -0.33 -32.96 18.39
C PRO A 284 0.69 -32.00 17.78
N ASN A 285 1.94 -32.45 17.77
CA ASN A 285 3.07 -31.97 16.96
C ASN A 285 3.16 -30.46 16.67
N ASP A 286 4.19 -29.83 17.22
CA ASP A 286 4.83 -28.58 16.78
C ASP A 286 4.15 -27.83 15.62
N ARG A 287 3.37 -26.78 15.96
CA ARG A 287 3.30 -25.48 15.23
C ARG A 287 2.11 -24.56 15.62
N ALA A 288 1.36 -24.83 16.68
CA ALA A 288 0.57 -23.80 17.37
C ALA A 288 1.00 -23.74 18.85
N PRO A 289 1.74 -22.69 19.27
CA PRO A 289 2.53 -22.78 20.49
C PRO A 289 1.63 -22.70 21.73
N VAL A 290 2.05 -23.35 22.82
CA VAL A 290 1.60 -23.11 24.21
C VAL A 290 1.43 -21.60 24.52
N ARG A 291 2.18 -20.75 23.82
CA ARG A 291 2.09 -19.28 23.83
C ARG A 291 0.73 -18.70 23.38
N GLY A 292 0.00 -19.39 22.50
CA GLY A 292 -1.35 -19.01 22.06
C GLY A 292 -2.38 -19.19 23.16
N LEU A 293 -2.39 -20.36 23.78
CA LEU A 293 -3.24 -20.67 24.94
C LEU A 293 -2.88 -19.78 26.14
N ALA A 294 -1.60 -19.62 26.48
CA ALA A 294 -1.15 -18.71 27.53
C ALA A 294 -1.54 -17.24 27.28
N ARG A 295 -1.74 -16.83 26.02
CA ARG A 295 -2.25 -15.49 25.69
C ARG A 295 -3.76 -15.41 25.92
N LEU A 296 -4.50 -16.48 25.64
CA LEU A 296 -5.94 -16.57 25.89
C LEU A 296 -6.23 -16.55 27.41
N LEU A 297 -5.53 -17.38 28.19
CA LEU A 297 -5.71 -17.45 29.65
C LEU A 297 -5.38 -16.12 30.34
N ARG A 298 -4.30 -15.42 29.93
CA ARG A 298 -3.96 -14.08 30.46
C ARG A 298 -5.03 -13.02 30.22
N ARG A 299 -5.80 -13.16 29.16
CA ARG A 299 -6.85 -12.22 28.76
C ARG A 299 -8.18 -12.53 29.40
N ASN A 300 -8.40 -13.81 29.72
CA ASN A 300 -9.61 -14.35 30.32
C ASN A 300 -9.28 -15.00 31.67
N PRO A 301 -8.87 -14.21 32.68
CA PRO A 301 -8.64 -14.75 34.02
C PRO A 301 -9.96 -15.05 34.71
N THR A 302 -10.00 -16.16 35.46
CA THR A 302 -11.08 -16.41 36.42
C THR A 302 -11.07 -15.33 37.51
N ASP A 303 -12.15 -15.24 38.28
CA ASP A 303 -12.24 -14.24 39.36
C ASP A 303 -11.17 -14.47 40.43
N ALA A 304 -10.91 -15.73 40.81
CA ALA A 304 -9.84 -16.09 41.74
C ALA A 304 -8.44 -15.77 41.17
N GLU A 305 -8.16 -16.06 39.89
CA GLU A 305 -6.88 -15.67 39.25
C GLU A 305 -6.69 -14.15 39.25
N ARG A 306 -7.77 -13.40 39.00
CA ARG A 306 -7.75 -11.93 38.97
C ARG A 306 -7.50 -11.35 40.37
N MET A 307 -8.20 -11.85 41.38
CA MET A 307 -8.06 -11.43 42.78
C MET A 307 -6.64 -11.71 43.30
N LEU A 308 -6.14 -12.92 43.11
CA LEU A 308 -4.80 -13.31 43.56
C LEU A 308 -3.71 -12.48 42.86
N TRP A 309 -3.82 -12.28 41.54
CA TRP A 309 -2.84 -11.47 40.79
C TRP A 309 -2.86 -10.00 41.20
N ASP A 310 -4.05 -9.40 41.40
CA ASP A 310 -4.17 -8.01 41.81
C ASP A 310 -3.60 -7.79 43.22
N ALA A 311 -3.92 -8.68 44.16
CA ALA A 311 -3.36 -8.63 45.51
C ALA A 311 -1.83 -8.82 45.52
N LEU A 312 -1.32 -9.83 44.81
CA LEU A 312 0.11 -10.12 44.75
C LEU A 312 0.92 -8.97 44.13
N THR A 313 0.40 -8.32 43.08
CA THR A 313 1.14 -7.21 42.43
C THR A 313 1.13 -5.91 43.23
N LYS A 314 0.18 -5.72 44.15
CA LYS A 314 0.10 -4.56 45.04
C LYS A 314 0.83 -4.75 46.37
N ASP A 315 1.11 -5.99 46.76
CA ASP A 315 1.82 -6.30 47.99
C ASP A 315 3.34 -6.13 47.84
N ARG A 316 3.93 -5.30 48.71
CA ARG A 316 5.36 -4.94 48.66
C ARG A 316 6.30 -6.12 48.90
N ARG A 317 5.85 -7.19 49.56
CA ARG A 317 6.65 -8.40 49.81
C ARG A 317 7.04 -9.13 48.53
N PHE A 318 6.21 -9.03 47.49
CA PHE A 318 6.39 -9.72 46.21
C PHE A 318 6.97 -8.81 45.12
N ALA A 319 7.04 -7.50 45.37
CA ALA A 319 7.62 -6.54 44.44
C ALA A 319 9.08 -6.91 44.12
N GLY A 320 9.42 -6.96 42.83
CA GLY A 320 10.77 -7.32 42.38
C GLY A 320 11.09 -8.82 42.40
N ARG A 321 10.24 -9.68 42.97
CA ARG A 321 10.45 -11.14 43.02
C ARG A 321 10.11 -11.88 41.70
N GLY A 322 9.81 -11.15 40.63
CA GLY A 322 9.77 -11.70 39.26
C GLY A 322 8.55 -12.56 38.91
N PHE A 323 7.43 -12.43 39.62
CA PHE A 323 6.20 -13.16 39.35
C PHE A 323 5.58 -12.81 37.99
N LYS A 324 5.11 -13.84 37.28
CA LYS A 324 4.42 -13.75 35.99
C LYS A 324 3.22 -14.68 35.99
N ARG A 325 2.09 -14.21 35.48
CA ARG A 325 0.88 -15.02 35.33
C ARG A 325 0.81 -15.78 34.01
N GLN A 326 0.16 -16.95 34.03
CA GLN A 326 -0.24 -17.74 32.86
C GLN A 326 0.92 -17.90 31.88
N THR A 327 2.03 -18.43 32.39
CA THR A 327 3.32 -18.47 31.68
C THR A 327 3.68 -19.91 31.30
N PRO A 328 4.04 -20.17 30.02
CA PRO A 328 4.49 -21.49 29.59
C PRO A 328 5.77 -21.95 30.31
N ILE A 329 5.74 -23.16 30.88
CA ILE A 329 6.91 -23.90 31.37
C ILE A 329 6.91 -25.26 30.67
N GLY A 330 7.75 -25.38 29.63
CA GLY A 330 7.74 -26.55 28.75
C GLY A 330 6.36 -26.78 28.12
N ARG A 331 5.75 -27.93 28.44
CA ARG A 331 4.44 -28.33 27.91
C ARG A 331 3.25 -27.84 28.74
N HIS A 332 3.49 -27.27 29.92
CA HIS A 332 2.45 -26.80 30.84
C HIS A 332 2.40 -25.27 30.90
N ILE A 333 1.28 -24.71 31.36
CA ILE A 333 1.14 -23.27 31.61
C ILE A 333 0.93 -23.09 33.11
N ALA A 334 1.86 -22.41 33.78
CA ALA A 334 1.76 -22.06 35.20
C ALA A 334 0.79 -20.89 35.41
N ASP A 335 -0.10 -20.99 36.40
CA ASP A 335 -1.04 -19.90 36.71
C ASP A 335 -0.29 -18.67 37.21
N LEU A 336 0.66 -18.88 38.12
CA LEU A 336 1.69 -17.90 38.49
C LEU A 336 3.05 -18.59 38.62
N VAL A 337 4.11 -17.92 38.17
CA VAL A 337 5.49 -18.40 38.33
C VAL A 337 6.46 -17.26 38.62
N SER A 338 7.36 -17.48 39.56
CA SER A 338 8.60 -16.74 39.70
C SER A 338 9.77 -17.62 39.25
N PHE A 339 10.39 -17.27 38.12
CA PHE A 339 11.61 -17.95 37.66
C PHE A 339 12.81 -17.74 38.60
N PRO A 340 13.05 -16.52 39.15
CA PRO A 340 14.11 -16.30 40.12
C PRO A 340 14.00 -17.20 41.35
N LEU A 341 12.79 -17.36 41.90
CA LEU A 341 12.54 -18.19 43.08
C LEU A 341 12.33 -19.67 42.75
N ARG A 342 12.25 -20.03 41.47
CA ARG A 342 11.77 -21.34 40.98
C ARG A 342 10.47 -21.77 41.66
N LEU A 343 9.55 -20.83 41.86
CA LEU A 343 8.28 -21.04 42.56
C LEU A 343 7.12 -20.95 41.57
N VAL A 344 6.26 -21.96 41.57
CA VAL A 344 4.98 -21.99 40.86
C VAL A 344 3.86 -21.95 41.89
N VAL A 345 2.87 -21.08 41.67
CA VAL A 345 1.61 -21.09 42.41
C VAL A 345 0.54 -21.55 41.43
N ASP A 346 0.02 -22.76 41.66
CA ASP A 346 -1.01 -23.39 40.85
C ASP A 346 -2.37 -23.15 41.51
N LEU A 347 -3.30 -22.58 40.74
CA LEU A 347 -4.64 -22.30 41.22
C LEU A 347 -5.56 -23.45 40.79
N VAL A 348 -6.16 -24.11 41.77
CA VAL A 348 -7.01 -25.29 41.56
C VAL A 348 -8.47 -24.98 41.94
N PRO A 349 -9.46 -25.58 41.26
CA PRO A 349 -10.84 -25.49 41.69
C PRO A 349 -11.05 -26.26 43.01
N ASP A 350 -12.11 -25.92 43.73
CA ASP A 350 -12.39 -26.51 45.06
C ASP A 350 -12.80 -27.98 44.96
N GLU A 351 -13.46 -28.34 43.87
CA GLU A 351 -13.83 -29.71 43.52
C GLU A 351 -13.23 -30.06 42.15
N GLU A 352 -12.35 -31.07 42.13
CA GLU A 352 -11.74 -31.58 40.90
C GLU A 352 -12.32 -32.94 40.54
N ALA A 353 -12.69 -33.13 39.28
CA ALA A 353 -12.96 -34.45 38.75
C ALA A 353 -11.67 -35.30 38.77
N ALA A 354 -11.81 -36.62 39.00
CA ALA A 354 -10.67 -37.54 39.12
C ALA A 354 -9.63 -37.46 37.97
N PRO A 355 -10.01 -37.23 36.68
CA PRO A 355 -9.04 -37.01 35.61
C PRO A 355 -8.20 -35.74 35.77
N ALA A 356 -8.81 -34.62 36.20
CA ALA A 356 -8.13 -33.34 36.40
C ALA A 356 -7.14 -33.40 37.57
N ALA A 357 -7.54 -34.03 38.67
CA ALA A 357 -6.68 -34.25 39.83
C ALA A 357 -5.43 -35.07 39.49
N LYS A 358 -5.59 -36.10 38.63
CA LYS A 358 -4.46 -36.89 38.14
C LYS A 358 -3.51 -36.05 37.30
N GLU A 359 -4.02 -35.22 36.39
CA GLU A 359 -3.18 -34.34 35.57
C GLU A 359 -2.42 -33.30 36.40
N HIS A 360 -3.09 -32.69 37.38
CA HIS A 360 -2.45 -31.75 38.31
C HIS A 360 -1.33 -32.42 39.11
N ALA A 361 -1.53 -33.66 39.57
CA ALA A 361 -0.48 -34.44 40.21
C ALA A 361 0.70 -34.74 39.28
N GLU A 362 0.45 -35.11 38.01
CA GLU A 362 1.49 -35.35 37.01
C GLU A 362 2.27 -34.08 36.64
N ARG A 363 1.58 -32.94 36.48
CA ARG A 363 2.19 -31.62 36.26
C ARG A 363 3.06 -31.22 37.45
N ARG A 364 2.56 -31.39 38.68
CA ARG A 364 3.31 -31.12 39.91
C ARG A 364 4.58 -31.94 39.97
N ALA A 365 4.52 -33.25 39.73
CA ALA A 365 5.69 -34.11 39.70
C ALA A 365 6.71 -33.67 38.62
N TRP A 366 6.23 -33.30 37.43
CA TRP A 366 7.08 -32.82 36.33
C TRP A 366 7.79 -31.49 36.63
N LEU A 367 7.13 -30.58 37.37
CA LEU A 367 7.70 -29.31 37.82
C LEU A 367 8.74 -29.53 38.93
N LEU A 368 8.45 -30.40 39.90
CA LEU A 368 9.37 -30.75 40.99
C LEU A 368 10.67 -31.37 40.46
N ASP A 369 10.58 -32.29 39.49
CA ASP A 369 11.71 -32.89 38.77
C ASP A 369 12.62 -31.84 38.10
N ARG A 370 12.06 -30.70 37.69
CA ARG A 370 12.79 -29.57 37.08
C ARG A 370 13.27 -28.52 38.08
N GLY A 371 13.20 -28.85 39.36
CA GLY A 371 13.67 -28.00 40.45
C GLY A 371 12.77 -26.81 40.72
N TYR A 372 11.50 -26.83 40.28
CA TYR A 372 10.50 -25.91 40.77
C TYR A 372 9.94 -26.38 42.11
N ARG A 373 9.32 -25.45 42.83
CA ARG A 373 8.47 -25.69 44.00
C ARG A 373 7.06 -25.29 43.62
N VAL A 374 6.07 -26.02 44.13
CA VAL A 374 4.68 -25.82 43.74
C VAL A 374 3.84 -25.58 45.00
N VAL A 375 3.29 -24.38 45.13
CA VAL A 375 2.24 -24.04 46.10
C VAL A 375 0.90 -24.21 45.39
N THR A 376 -0.01 -24.94 46.01
CA THR A 376 -1.35 -25.15 45.46
C THR A 376 -2.31 -24.29 46.26
N VAL A 377 -3.12 -23.49 45.57
CA VAL A 377 -4.07 -22.55 46.16
C VAL A 377 -5.45 -22.85 45.58
N THR A 378 -6.47 -22.98 46.41
CA THR A 378 -7.84 -23.22 45.93
C THR A 378 -8.55 -21.90 45.59
N ALA A 379 -9.52 -21.93 44.69
CA ALA A 379 -10.34 -20.76 44.37
C ALA A 379 -11.11 -20.25 45.60
N ALA A 380 -11.64 -21.14 46.45
CA ALA A 380 -12.30 -20.77 47.69
C ALA A 380 -11.37 -20.09 48.68
N ASP A 381 -10.11 -20.50 48.79
CA ASP A 381 -9.16 -19.86 49.71
C ASP A 381 -8.87 -18.42 49.28
N VAL A 382 -8.72 -18.17 47.97
CA VAL A 382 -8.56 -16.81 47.42
C VAL A 382 -9.80 -15.95 47.66
N ALA A 383 -10.98 -16.52 47.45
CA ALA A 383 -12.25 -15.82 47.67
C ALA A 383 -12.51 -15.51 49.15
N ARG A 384 -12.10 -16.41 50.05
CA ARG A 384 -12.30 -16.29 51.50
C ARG A 384 -11.34 -15.26 52.11
N ASP A 385 -10.04 -15.39 51.84
CA ASP A 385 -9.02 -14.50 52.38
C ASP A 385 -7.74 -14.54 51.54
N VAL A 386 -7.66 -13.66 50.55
CA VAL A 386 -6.46 -13.52 49.70
C VAL A 386 -5.21 -13.10 50.51
N THR A 387 -5.37 -12.42 51.65
CA THR A 387 -4.23 -11.99 52.47
C THR A 387 -3.56 -13.19 53.12
N ALA A 388 -4.36 -14.10 53.69
CA ALA A 388 -3.86 -15.36 54.26
C ALA A 388 -3.17 -16.24 53.20
N VAL A 389 -3.68 -16.27 51.97
CA VAL A 389 -3.02 -16.94 50.83
C VAL A 389 -1.66 -16.33 50.53
N LEU A 390 -1.55 -14.99 50.52
CA LEU A 390 -0.25 -14.33 50.33
C LEU A 390 0.71 -14.62 51.48
N ASP A 391 0.24 -14.69 52.71
CA ASP A 391 1.08 -15.01 53.88
C ASP A 391 1.66 -16.43 53.78
N ASP A 392 0.89 -17.42 53.32
CA ASP A 392 1.39 -18.77 53.05
C ASP A 392 2.45 -18.77 51.93
N ILE A 393 2.19 -18.06 50.83
CA ILE A 393 3.15 -17.96 49.72
C ILE A 393 4.45 -17.30 50.21
N ASP A 394 4.39 -16.21 50.97
CA ASP A 394 5.58 -15.52 51.52
C ASP A 394 6.34 -16.43 52.50
N GLY A 395 5.64 -17.14 53.38
CA GLY A 395 6.23 -18.14 54.28
C GLY A 395 6.99 -19.22 53.51
N LYS A 396 6.43 -19.71 52.40
CA LYS A 396 7.12 -20.67 51.51
C LYS A 396 8.35 -20.06 50.84
N ILE A 397 8.31 -18.78 50.47
CA ILE A 397 9.48 -18.10 49.90
C ILE A 397 10.59 -17.98 50.95
N VAL A 398 10.27 -17.58 52.18
CA VAL A 398 11.24 -17.47 53.28
C VAL A 398 11.88 -18.82 53.60
N GLU A 399 11.10 -19.90 53.64
CA GLU A 399 11.62 -21.27 53.79
C GLU A 399 12.59 -21.67 52.68
N LEU A 400 12.38 -21.19 51.45
CA LEU A 400 13.24 -21.48 50.30
C LEU A 400 14.54 -20.71 50.36
N GLU A 401 14.48 -19.42 50.69
CA GLU A 401 15.67 -18.57 50.84
C GLU A 401 16.54 -19.01 52.03
N ALA A 402 15.96 -19.61 53.07
CA ALA A 402 16.71 -20.17 54.20
C ALA A 402 17.45 -21.49 53.87
N ARG A 403 17.15 -22.14 52.74
CA ARG A 403 17.70 -23.45 52.33
C ARG A 403 18.63 -23.38 51.11
N SER A 404 18.73 -22.20 50.49
CA SER A 404 19.62 -21.87 49.36
C SER A 404 20.87 -21.15 49.85
#